data_AF-A0A7K4TW36-F1
#
_entry.id   AF-A0A7K4TW36-F1
#
_cell.length_a   1.000
_cell.length_b   1.000
_cell.length_c   1.000
_cell.angle_alpha   90.00
_cell.angle_beta   90.00
_cell.angle_gamma   90.00
#
_symmetry.space_group_name_H-M   'P 1'
#
loop_
_entity.id
_entity.type
_entity.pdbx_description
1 polymer ?
#
loop_
_entity_poly.entity_id
_entity_poly.type
_entity_poly.pdbx_seq_one_letter_code
_entity_poly.pdbx_strand_id
1 'polypeptide(L)'
;MLGHHYTHSFLETAVASVNAGCNLELSYGLRRNVFMHIPQALAMGNITLQMLRDRVRPLFYTRMRLGEFDPPAMNPYSSLDLSVVQSPEHRNLSLEAAVKSFVLLKNVRGTLPLRAQDLSGQHLAVVGPFADNPRVLFGDYAPVPDPQYIYTPRTGLEMLGANVSFTAGCSEPRCWQYSRAELVRVVGAADIVLVCLGTGVDVETEARDRKDLSLPGHQLELLQDAVQ
;
A
#
# COMPACT_ATOMS: atom_id res chain seq x y z
N MET A 1 7.14 -25.57 7.40
CA MET A 1 8.19 -26.09 6.50
C MET A 1 7.59 -27.18 5.60
N LEU A 2 6.48 -26.89 4.91
CA LEU A 2 5.54 -27.94 4.47
C LEU A 2 4.86 -27.70 3.11
N GLY A 3 5.21 -26.64 2.36
CA GLY A 3 4.55 -26.36 1.07
C GLY A 3 5.26 -26.99 -0.15
N HIS A 4 6.60 -26.91 -0.18
CA HIS A 4 7.38 -27.30 -1.37
C HIS A 4 7.86 -28.75 -1.39
N HIS A 5 7.90 -29.43 -0.23
CA HIS A 5 8.39 -30.82 -0.10
C HIS A 5 9.80 -31.09 -0.66
N TYR A 6 10.66 -30.06 -0.72
CA TYR A 6 12.03 -30.18 -1.26
C TYR A 6 13.04 -30.80 -0.28
N THR A 7 12.88 -30.55 1.03
CA THR A 7 13.71 -31.09 2.12
C THR A 7 12.82 -31.64 3.23
N HIS A 8 13.39 -32.44 4.13
CA HIS A 8 12.65 -33.12 5.19
C HIS A 8 12.84 -32.48 6.58
N SER A 9 13.79 -31.56 6.74
CA SER A 9 14.07 -30.91 8.02
C SER A 9 14.60 -29.47 7.87
N PHE A 10 14.58 -28.69 8.97
CA PHE A 10 15.12 -27.33 8.95
C PHE A 10 16.64 -27.35 8.78
N LEU A 11 17.32 -28.38 9.31
CA LEU A 11 18.73 -28.60 9.09
C LEU A 11 19.03 -28.80 7.60
N GLU A 12 18.31 -29.73 6.95
CA GLU A 12 18.46 -29.96 5.50
C GLU A 12 18.15 -28.71 4.70
N THR A 13 17.09 -27.97 5.05
CA THR A 13 16.76 -26.69 4.41
C THR A 13 17.89 -25.67 4.57
N ALA A 14 18.49 -25.56 5.78
CA ALA A 14 19.60 -24.64 6.02
C ALA A 14 20.81 -25.01 5.17
N VAL A 15 21.16 -26.30 5.14
CA VAL A 15 22.26 -26.83 4.31
C VAL A 15 22.01 -26.53 2.84
N ALA A 16 20.82 -26.87 2.32
CA ALA A 16 20.46 -26.65 0.93
C ALA A 16 20.53 -25.16 0.55
N SER A 17 19.91 -24.29 1.35
CA SER A 17 19.87 -22.85 1.11
C SER A 17 21.26 -22.20 1.13
N VAL A 18 22.10 -22.53 2.11
CA VAL A 18 23.46 -21.99 2.22
C VAL A 18 24.33 -22.44 1.05
N ASN A 19 24.26 -23.72 0.67
CA ASN A 19 24.97 -24.24 -0.49
C ASN A 19 24.50 -23.56 -1.79
N ALA A 20 23.18 -23.32 -1.93
CA ALA A 20 22.59 -22.65 -3.08
C ALA A 20 22.93 -21.15 -3.19
N GLY A 21 23.53 -20.54 -2.17
CA GLY A 21 23.92 -19.13 -2.21
C GLY A 21 23.12 -18.21 -1.30
N CYS A 22 22.05 -18.70 -0.68
CA CYS A 22 21.26 -17.90 0.25
C CYS A 22 22.10 -17.54 1.47
N ASN A 23 22.16 -16.26 1.79
CA ASN A 23 23.04 -15.70 2.81
C ASN A 23 22.29 -14.98 3.95
N LEU A 24 21.00 -14.72 3.78
CA LEU A 24 20.14 -14.10 4.78
C LEU A 24 18.77 -14.80 4.76
N GLU A 25 18.27 -15.13 5.95
CA GLU A 25 16.92 -15.67 6.10
C GLU A 25 15.99 -14.59 6.63
N LEU A 26 14.89 -14.34 5.92
CA LEU A 26 13.75 -13.61 6.44
C LEU A 26 12.74 -14.62 7.00
N SER A 27 12.63 -14.70 8.32
CA SER A 27 11.63 -15.54 8.97
C SER A 27 10.71 -14.68 9.81
N TYR A 28 9.44 -14.64 9.44
CA TYR A 28 8.41 -13.98 10.22
C TYR A 28 7.59 -15.01 11.00
N GLY A 29 7.32 -14.74 12.27
CA GLY A 29 6.42 -15.56 13.10
C GLY A 29 6.93 -16.94 13.52
N LEU A 30 8.17 -17.32 13.19
CA LEU A 30 8.78 -18.58 13.63
C LEU A 30 9.53 -18.40 14.96
N ARG A 31 9.28 -19.31 15.93
CA ARG A 31 10.05 -19.37 17.19
C ARG A 31 11.47 -19.93 16.97
N ARG A 32 11.66 -20.72 15.92
CA ARG A 32 12.94 -21.31 15.50
C ARG A 32 13.04 -21.22 13.99
N ASN A 33 14.00 -20.44 13.52
CA ASN A 33 14.22 -20.17 12.11
C ASN A 33 15.09 -21.27 11.47
N VAL A 34 15.10 -21.36 10.15
CA VAL A 34 15.86 -22.35 9.40
C VAL A 34 17.36 -22.22 9.72
N PHE A 35 17.90 -21.01 9.62
CA PHE A 35 19.33 -20.72 9.73
C PHE A 35 19.85 -20.82 11.17
N MET A 36 18.98 -20.98 12.18
CA MET A 36 19.41 -21.38 13.53
C MET A 36 20.05 -22.77 13.57
N HIS A 37 19.91 -23.58 12.51
CA HIS A 37 20.54 -24.89 12.37
C HIS A 37 21.92 -24.84 11.69
N ILE A 38 22.41 -23.67 11.27
CA ILE A 38 23.75 -23.50 10.68
C ILE A 38 24.88 -24.03 11.60
N PRO A 39 24.88 -23.79 12.93
CA PRO A 39 25.90 -24.35 13.81
C PRO A 39 25.93 -25.89 13.79
N GLN A 40 24.76 -26.54 13.73
CA GLN A 40 24.66 -27.99 13.61
C GLN A 40 25.18 -28.46 12.24
N ALA A 41 24.80 -27.78 11.16
CA ALA A 41 25.28 -28.07 9.81
C ALA A 41 26.81 -27.97 9.69
N LEU A 42 27.43 -27.00 10.38
CA LEU A 42 28.89 -26.89 10.49
C LEU A 42 29.49 -28.06 11.29
N ALA A 43 28.92 -28.37 12.45
CA ALA A 43 29.41 -29.46 13.31
C ALA A 43 29.36 -30.82 12.62
N MET A 44 28.36 -31.04 11.76
CA MET A 44 28.20 -32.25 10.94
C MET A 44 29.00 -32.21 9.62
N GLY A 45 29.70 -31.12 9.32
CA GLY A 45 30.49 -30.96 8.09
C GLY A 45 29.65 -30.79 6.81
N ASN A 46 28.35 -30.55 6.92
CA ASN A 46 27.46 -30.35 5.75
C ASN A 46 27.72 -29.02 5.03
N ILE A 47 28.29 -28.05 5.74
CA ILE A 47 28.80 -26.78 5.20
C ILE A 47 30.15 -26.49 5.84
N THR A 48 31.00 -25.71 5.17
CA THR A 48 32.31 -25.34 5.70
C THR A 48 32.27 -23.98 6.38
N LEU A 49 33.18 -23.75 7.34
CA LEU A 49 33.37 -22.43 7.94
C LEU A 49 33.72 -21.38 6.90
N GLN A 50 34.49 -21.75 5.87
CA GLN A 50 34.84 -20.86 4.77
C GLN A 50 33.59 -20.43 3.99
N MET A 51 32.72 -21.38 3.62
CA MET A 51 31.45 -21.09 2.96
C MET A 51 30.57 -20.17 3.82
N LEU A 52 30.45 -20.43 5.12
CA LEU A 52 29.69 -19.54 6.01
C LEU A 52 30.27 -18.12 6.00
N ARG A 53 31.60 -17.97 6.09
CA ARG A 53 32.26 -16.66 5.99
C ARG A 53 31.97 -15.98 4.65
N ASP A 54 31.99 -16.74 3.55
CA ASP A 54 31.69 -16.23 2.21
C ASP A 54 30.25 -15.72 2.10
N ARG A 55 29.28 -16.37 2.77
CA ARG A 55 27.88 -15.93 2.82
C ARG A 55 27.70 -14.67 3.68
N VAL A 56 28.39 -14.59 4.81
CA VAL A 56 28.27 -13.46 5.75
C VAL A 56 28.97 -12.20 5.25
N ARG A 57 30.10 -12.32 4.53
CA ARG A 57 30.89 -11.16 4.06
C ARG A 57 30.07 -10.12 3.28
N PRO A 58 29.26 -10.46 2.25
CA PRO A 58 28.45 -9.48 1.53
C PRO A 58 27.50 -8.68 2.42
N LEU A 59 26.95 -9.29 3.48
CA LEU A 59 26.08 -8.60 4.43
C LEU A 59 26.87 -7.53 5.19
N PHE A 60 28.05 -7.88 5.69
CA PHE A 60 28.92 -6.93 6.39
C PHE A 60 29.51 -5.87 5.46
N TYR A 61 29.86 -6.21 4.22
CA TYR A 61 30.30 -5.21 3.24
C TYR A 61 29.22 -4.18 2.96
N THR A 62 27.96 -4.60 2.91
CA THR A 62 26.84 -3.65 2.76
C THR A 62 26.72 -2.75 3.98
N ARG A 63 26.77 -3.31 5.20
CA ARG A 63 26.75 -2.55 6.46
C ARG A 63 27.92 -1.56 6.58
N MET A 64 29.11 -1.96 6.17
CA MET A 64 30.31 -1.11 6.10
C MET A 64 30.13 0.01 5.07
N ARG A 65 29.62 -0.27 3.87
CA ARG A 65 29.35 0.75 2.84
C ARG A 65 28.31 1.77 3.27
N LEU A 66 27.35 1.35 4.11
CA LEU A 66 26.35 2.23 4.71
C LEU A 66 26.90 3.02 5.92
N GLY A 67 28.18 2.84 6.26
CA GLY A 67 28.84 3.54 7.36
C GLY A 67 28.36 3.12 8.74
N GLU A 68 27.77 1.92 8.90
CA GLU A 68 27.20 1.47 10.18
C GLU A 68 28.26 1.36 11.29
N PHE A 69 29.52 1.14 10.92
CA PHE A 69 30.65 1.03 11.86
C PHE A 69 31.54 2.28 11.92
N ASP A 70 31.21 3.31 11.13
CA ASP A 70 31.97 4.55 11.10
C ASP A 70 31.56 5.46 12.27
N PRO A 71 32.44 6.34 12.77
CA PRO A 71 32.03 7.41 13.68
C PRO A 71 30.88 8.21 13.06
N PRO A 72 29.88 8.67 13.83
CA PRO A 72 28.72 9.40 13.29
C PRO A 72 29.10 10.61 12.42
N ALA A 73 30.20 11.30 12.74
CA ALA A 73 30.70 12.44 11.96
C ALA A 73 31.19 12.06 10.54
N MET A 74 31.45 10.78 10.28
CA MET A 74 31.89 10.26 8.97
C MET A 74 30.74 9.66 8.16
N ASN A 75 29.58 9.42 8.77
CA ASN A 75 28.43 8.84 8.10
C ASN A 75 27.44 9.96 7.68
N PRO A 76 27.24 10.20 6.37
CA PRO A 76 26.39 11.29 5.89
C PRO A 76 24.90 11.12 6.27
N TYR A 77 24.49 9.92 6.66
CA TYR A 77 23.10 9.64 7.07
C TYR A 77 22.88 9.90 8.56
N SER A 78 23.94 10.03 9.38
CA SER A 78 23.82 10.24 10.83
C SER A 78 23.32 11.64 11.21
N SER A 79 23.29 12.59 10.28
CA SER A 79 22.72 13.93 10.50
C SER A 79 21.22 14.03 10.20
N LEU A 80 20.61 12.98 9.63
CA LEU A 80 19.17 12.97 9.34
C LEU A 80 18.41 12.76 10.65
N ASP A 81 17.43 13.63 10.90
CA ASP A 81 16.53 13.56 12.05
C ASP A 81 15.06 13.44 11.61
N LEU A 82 14.14 13.42 12.56
CA LEU A 82 12.71 13.30 12.25
C LEU A 82 12.13 14.51 11.52
N SER A 83 12.81 15.66 11.46
CA SER A 83 12.32 16.84 10.75
C SER A 83 12.23 16.64 9.24
N VAL A 84 13.02 15.71 8.68
CA VAL A 84 12.93 15.36 7.26
C VAL A 84 11.76 14.41 6.98
N VAL A 85 11.26 13.69 7.97
CA VAL A 85 10.16 12.73 7.77
C VAL A 85 8.87 13.49 7.49
N GLN A 86 8.25 13.21 6.34
CA GLN A 86 7.08 13.94 5.86
C GLN A 86 7.30 15.47 5.78
N SER A 87 8.50 15.96 5.48
CA SER A 87 8.77 17.39 5.26
C SER A 87 7.91 17.96 4.11
N PRO A 88 7.75 19.29 4.00
CA PRO A 88 7.04 19.92 2.89
C PRO A 88 7.52 19.44 1.51
N GLU A 89 8.84 19.25 1.35
CA GLU A 89 9.46 18.78 0.11
C GLU A 89 9.04 17.34 -0.21
N HIS A 90 9.08 16.43 0.77
CA HIS A 90 8.63 15.05 0.58
C HIS A 90 7.14 14.95 0.28
N ARG A 91 6.31 15.77 0.95
CA ARG A 91 4.86 15.81 0.69
C ARG A 91 4.56 16.36 -0.70
N ASN A 92 5.26 17.41 -1.13
CA ASN A 92 5.11 17.96 -2.47
C ASN A 92 5.55 16.97 -3.55
N LEU A 93 6.64 16.24 -3.35
CA LEU A 93 7.07 15.20 -4.27
C LEU A 93 6.05 14.05 -4.35
N SER A 94 5.48 13.64 -3.21
CA SER A 94 4.39 12.64 -3.16
C SER A 94 3.15 13.12 -3.94
N LEU A 95 2.74 14.38 -3.74
CA LEU A 95 1.64 15.00 -4.47
C LEU A 95 1.92 15.07 -5.98
N GLU A 96 3.13 15.47 -6.38
CA GLU A 96 3.53 15.51 -7.79
C GLU A 96 3.47 14.13 -8.44
N ALA A 97 3.99 13.10 -7.76
CA ALA A 97 3.93 11.73 -8.23
C ALA A 97 2.48 11.25 -8.36
N ALA A 98 1.61 11.55 -7.39
CA ALA A 98 0.19 11.21 -7.43
C ALA A 98 -0.54 11.91 -8.60
N VAL A 99 -0.34 13.22 -8.79
CA VAL A 99 -0.97 13.97 -9.88
C VAL A 99 -0.55 13.43 -11.25
N LYS A 100 0.71 12.99 -11.40
CA LYS A 100 1.22 12.41 -12.65
C LYS A 100 0.85 10.94 -12.87
N SER A 101 0.32 10.25 -11.86
CA SER A 101 -0.05 8.83 -11.97
C SER A 101 -1.52 8.60 -12.36
N PHE A 102 -2.38 9.63 -12.29
CA PHE A 102 -3.76 9.53 -12.74
C PHE A 102 -3.85 9.34 -14.26
N VAL A 103 -4.73 8.43 -14.68
CA VAL A 103 -5.03 8.17 -16.09
C VAL A 103 -6.48 8.53 -16.40
N LEU A 104 -6.69 9.53 -17.25
CA LEU A 104 -8.02 9.90 -17.74
C LEU A 104 -8.43 8.97 -18.88
N LEU A 105 -9.25 7.96 -18.58
CA LEU A 105 -9.69 6.96 -19.58
C LEU A 105 -10.81 7.46 -20.49
N LYS A 106 -11.68 8.33 -19.99
CA LYS A 106 -12.86 8.81 -20.72
C LYS A 106 -13.22 10.23 -20.28
N ASN A 107 -13.40 11.13 -21.25
CA ASN A 107 -13.96 12.46 -21.04
C ASN A 107 -15.03 12.71 -22.11
N VAL A 108 -16.29 12.80 -21.69
CA VAL A 108 -17.43 12.96 -22.61
C VAL A 108 -17.89 14.40 -22.57
N ARG A 109 -18.15 15.00 -23.73
CA ARG A 109 -18.67 16.38 -23.86
C ARG A 109 -17.85 17.44 -23.09
N GLY A 110 -16.57 17.19 -22.83
CA GLY A 110 -15.71 18.11 -22.08
C GLY A 110 -16.14 18.32 -20.63
N THR A 111 -16.78 17.33 -19.98
CA THR A 111 -17.18 17.41 -18.57
C THR A 111 -16.00 17.74 -17.64
N LEU A 112 -14.81 17.22 -17.94
CA LEU A 112 -13.57 17.60 -17.25
C LEU A 112 -12.72 18.55 -18.09
N PRO A 113 -11.99 19.50 -17.45
CA PRO A 113 -11.87 19.70 -16.01
C PRO A 113 -13.05 20.49 -15.39
N LEU A 114 -13.43 20.14 -14.16
CA LEU A 114 -14.27 21.00 -13.32
C LEU A 114 -13.41 22.16 -12.80
N ARG A 115 -13.69 23.39 -13.20
CA ARG A 115 -12.93 24.55 -12.72
C ARG A 115 -13.51 25.01 -11.39
N ALA A 116 -12.64 25.40 -10.46
CA ALA A 116 -13.08 25.86 -9.13
C ALA A 116 -14.08 27.03 -9.20
N GLN A 117 -13.94 27.92 -10.19
CA GLN A 117 -14.89 29.02 -10.39
C GLN A 117 -16.30 28.52 -10.73
N ASP A 118 -16.40 27.40 -11.44
CA ASP A 118 -17.66 26.78 -11.88
C ASP A 118 -18.29 25.91 -10.78
N LEU A 119 -17.56 25.62 -9.70
CA LEU A 119 -18.07 24.87 -8.54
C LEU A 119 -18.81 25.76 -7.52
N SER A 120 -18.63 27.08 -7.60
CA SER A 120 -19.28 28.02 -6.69
C SER A 120 -20.80 27.95 -6.86
N GLY A 121 -21.52 27.51 -5.82
CA GLY A 121 -22.97 27.34 -5.83
C GLY A 121 -23.45 25.98 -6.35
N GLN A 122 -22.56 25.10 -6.83
CA GLN A 122 -22.89 23.73 -7.20
C GLN A 122 -22.87 22.81 -5.98
N HIS A 123 -23.77 21.85 -5.94
CA HIS A 123 -23.78 20.76 -4.97
C HIS A 123 -23.12 19.51 -5.56
N LEU A 124 -22.02 19.06 -4.95
CA LEU A 124 -21.32 17.83 -5.29
C LEU A 124 -21.75 16.70 -4.37
N ALA A 125 -22.12 15.56 -4.92
CA ALA A 125 -22.21 14.29 -4.20
C ALA A 125 -20.93 13.49 -4.42
N VAL A 126 -20.24 13.11 -3.34
CA VAL A 126 -19.07 12.22 -3.39
C VAL A 126 -19.46 10.89 -2.76
N VAL A 127 -19.47 9.82 -3.54
CA VAL A 127 -20.03 8.53 -3.14
C VAL A 127 -19.10 7.36 -3.39
N GLY A 128 -19.33 6.25 -2.68
CA GLY A 128 -18.56 5.01 -2.85
C GLY A 128 -17.53 4.77 -1.72
N PRO A 129 -17.06 3.52 -1.56
CA PRO A 129 -16.21 3.14 -0.42
C PRO A 129 -14.82 3.79 -0.41
N PHE A 130 -14.39 4.42 -1.51
CA PHE A 130 -13.12 5.16 -1.61
C PHE A 130 -13.29 6.68 -1.43
N ALA A 131 -14.52 7.18 -1.34
CA ALA A 131 -14.78 8.61 -1.33
C ALA A 131 -14.21 9.31 -0.08
N ASP A 132 -14.23 8.64 1.08
CA ASP A 132 -13.72 9.20 2.34
C ASP A 132 -13.12 8.12 3.25
N ASN A 133 -12.29 7.24 2.68
CA ASN A 133 -11.63 6.18 3.42
C ASN A 133 -10.10 6.33 3.34
N PRO A 134 -9.41 6.72 4.43
CA PRO A 134 -7.96 6.93 4.41
C PRO A 134 -7.17 5.62 4.27
N ARG A 135 -7.75 4.47 4.65
CA ARG A 135 -7.05 3.18 4.63
C ARG A 135 -6.78 2.67 3.22
N VAL A 136 -7.59 3.09 2.25
CA VAL A 136 -7.53 2.58 0.88
C VAL A 136 -6.67 3.44 -0.05
N LEU A 137 -6.09 4.54 0.47
CA LEU A 137 -5.26 5.46 -0.31
C LEU A 137 -3.83 4.94 -0.55
N PHE A 138 -3.33 4.09 0.35
CA PHE A 138 -1.91 3.74 0.41
C PHE A 138 -1.57 2.35 -0.12
N GLY A 139 -2.58 1.54 -0.47
CA GLY A 139 -2.38 0.18 -0.95
C GLY A 139 -1.78 -0.76 0.11
N ASP A 140 -1.05 -1.77 -0.35
CA ASP A 140 -0.34 -2.74 0.50
C ASP A 140 1.07 -2.23 0.86
N TYR A 141 1.70 -2.80 1.89
CA TYR A 141 3.00 -2.36 2.41
C TYR A 141 3.04 -0.85 2.71
N ALA A 142 1.89 -0.31 3.13
CA ALA A 142 1.68 1.11 3.34
C ALA A 142 2.52 1.68 4.49
N PRO A 143 2.95 2.96 4.40
CA PRO A 143 3.54 3.66 5.53
C PRO A 143 2.50 3.93 6.63
N VAL A 144 2.97 4.43 7.78
CA VAL A 144 2.11 5.06 8.80
C VAL A 144 2.25 6.58 8.65
N PRO A 145 1.44 7.24 7.80
CA PRO A 145 1.49 8.69 7.63
C PRO A 145 0.93 9.40 8.87
N ASP A 146 1.34 10.66 9.04
CA ASP A 146 0.68 11.51 10.03
C ASP A 146 -0.74 11.83 9.54
N PRO A 147 -1.80 11.54 10.33
CA PRO A 147 -3.18 11.76 9.92
C PRO A 147 -3.48 13.17 9.39
N GLN A 148 -2.74 14.20 9.84
CA GLN A 148 -2.96 15.58 9.38
C GLN A 148 -2.62 15.80 7.90
N TYR A 149 -1.85 14.90 7.28
CA TYR A 149 -1.44 14.98 5.87
C TYR A 149 -2.19 13.98 4.98
N ILE A 150 -3.26 13.36 5.49
CA ILE A 150 -4.08 12.43 4.71
C ILE A 150 -5.25 13.20 4.11
N TYR A 151 -5.35 13.17 2.77
CA TYR A 151 -6.42 13.80 2.01
C TYR A 151 -7.18 12.75 1.21
N THR A 152 -8.43 12.51 1.58
CA THR A 152 -9.40 11.70 0.82
C THR A 152 -9.98 12.51 -0.34
N PRO A 153 -10.62 11.86 -1.35
CA PRO A 153 -11.34 12.58 -2.40
C PRO A 153 -12.35 13.60 -1.84
N ARG A 154 -13.11 13.23 -0.81
CA ARG A 154 -14.06 14.13 -0.14
C ARG A 154 -13.35 15.36 0.44
N THR A 155 -12.36 15.16 1.30
CA THR A 155 -11.66 16.28 1.97
C THR A 155 -10.94 17.19 0.97
N GLY A 156 -10.34 16.62 -0.08
CA GLY A 156 -9.72 17.39 -1.15
C GLY A 156 -10.72 18.30 -1.90
N LEU A 157 -11.95 17.84 -2.13
CA LEU A 157 -13.00 18.65 -2.77
C LEU A 157 -13.57 19.71 -1.81
N GLU A 158 -13.74 19.39 -0.52
CA GLU A 158 -14.16 20.35 0.50
C GLU A 158 -13.16 21.52 0.62
N MET A 159 -11.86 21.25 0.51
CA MET A 159 -10.81 22.27 0.51
C MET A 159 -10.88 23.23 -0.69
N LEU A 160 -11.54 22.84 -1.79
CA LEU A 160 -11.80 23.73 -2.94
C LEU A 160 -13.03 24.63 -2.74
N GLY A 161 -13.66 24.57 -1.56
CA GLY A 161 -14.86 25.36 -1.24
C GLY A 161 -16.15 24.80 -1.84
N ALA A 162 -16.13 23.55 -2.32
CA ALA A 162 -17.33 22.90 -2.86
C ALA A 162 -18.33 22.55 -1.75
N ASN A 163 -19.62 22.69 -2.04
CA ASN A 163 -20.67 22.16 -1.18
C ASN A 163 -20.80 20.64 -1.42
N VAL A 164 -20.29 19.84 -0.49
CA VAL A 164 -20.18 18.38 -0.64
C VAL A 164 -21.18 17.64 0.25
N SER A 165 -22.03 16.80 -0.35
CA SER A 165 -22.68 15.69 0.35
C SER A 165 -21.90 14.40 0.12
N PHE A 166 -21.98 13.48 1.08
CA PHE A 166 -21.24 12.23 1.03
C PHE A 166 -22.07 11.08 1.56
N THR A 167 -21.91 9.92 0.92
CA THR A 167 -22.18 8.62 1.52
C THR A 167 -21.23 7.60 0.92
N ALA A 168 -20.68 6.72 1.76
CA ALA A 168 -19.88 5.63 1.22
C ALA A 168 -20.74 4.66 0.38
N GLY A 169 -22.05 4.54 0.68
CA GLY A 169 -22.97 3.55 0.12
C GLY A 169 -22.65 2.11 0.55
N CYS A 170 -21.36 1.77 0.60
CA CYS A 170 -20.74 0.58 1.13
C CYS A 170 -19.66 0.97 2.15
N SER A 171 -19.58 0.27 3.28
CA SER A 171 -18.63 0.59 4.35
C SER A 171 -17.17 0.25 4.04
N GLU A 172 -16.93 -0.64 3.07
CA GLU A 172 -15.61 -1.12 2.69
C GLU A 172 -15.55 -1.45 1.19
N PRO A 173 -14.34 -1.51 0.58
CA PRO A 173 -14.18 -1.87 -0.82
C PRO A 173 -14.84 -3.20 -1.20
N ARG A 174 -14.88 -4.18 -0.32
CA ARG A 174 -15.58 -5.44 -0.60
C ARG A 174 -17.07 -5.26 -0.88
N CYS A 175 -17.68 -4.23 -0.30
CA CYS A 175 -19.04 -3.79 -0.60
C CYS A 175 -20.08 -4.92 -0.50
N TRP A 176 -20.04 -5.69 0.60
CA TRP A 176 -21.00 -6.77 0.87
C TRP A 176 -22.38 -6.26 1.33
N GLN A 177 -22.42 -5.06 1.88
CA GLN A 177 -23.64 -4.40 2.32
C GLN A 177 -23.71 -3.04 1.64
N TYR A 178 -24.82 -2.79 0.96
CA TYR A 178 -25.05 -1.58 0.18
C TYR A 178 -26.37 -0.93 0.58
N SER A 179 -26.33 0.37 0.85
CA SER A 179 -27.52 1.19 1.17
C SER A 179 -27.94 2.04 -0.03
N ARG A 180 -28.82 1.48 -0.87
CA ARG A 180 -29.39 2.19 -2.02
C ARG A 180 -30.14 3.47 -1.63
N ALA A 181 -30.91 3.41 -0.54
CA ALA A 181 -31.69 4.55 -0.07
C ALA A 181 -30.80 5.74 0.33
N GLU A 182 -29.67 5.49 0.97
CA GLU A 182 -28.71 6.55 1.29
C GLU A 182 -28.04 7.13 0.04
N LEU A 183 -27.64 6.26 -0.89
CA LEU A 183 -27.04 6.69 -2.15
C LEU A 183 -27.96 7.62 -2.92
N VAL A 184 -29.20 7.17 -3.20
CA VAL A 184 -30.19 7.93 -3.98
C VAL A 184 -30.51 9.26 -3.30
N ARG A 185 -30.60 9.29 -1.96
CA ARG A 185 -30.83 10.53 -1.21
C ARG A 185 -29.69 11.54 -1.38
N VAL A 186 -28.43 11.07 -1.36
CA VAL A 186 -27.24 11.94 -1.49
C VAL A 186 -27.07 12.43 -2.93
N VAL A 187 -27.31 11.55 -3.91
CA VAL A 187 -27.15 11.83 -5.34
C VAL A 187 -28.29 12.70 -5.90
N GLY A 188 -29.54 12.48 -5.47
CA GLY A 188 -30.72 13.11 -6.07
C GLY A 188 -30.82 14.64 -5.90
N ALA A 189 -29.99 15.24 -5.04
CA ALA A 189 -29.91 16.69 -4.84
C ALA A 189 -28.64 17.32 -5.45
N ALA A 190 -27.75 16.52 -6.04
CA ALA A 190 -26.45 16.98 -6.50
C ALA A 190 -26.46 17.37 -7.98
N ASP A 191 -25.74 18.44 -8.31
CA ASP A 191 -25.48 18.84 -9.69
C ASP A 191 -24.37 18.00 -10.32
N ILE A 192 -23.43 17.53 -9.49
CA ILE A 192 -22.26 16.76 -9.90
C ILE A 192 -22.10 15.57 -8.96
N VAL A 193 -21.93 14.37 -9.53
CA VAL A 193 -21.70 13.14 -8.77
C VAL A 193 -20.30 12.62 -9.05
N LEU A 194 -19.50 12.43 -8.01
CA LEU A 194 -18.21 11.77 -8.04
C LEU A 194 -18.34 10.40 -7.38
N VAL A 195 -18.12 9.34 -8.15
CA VAL A 195 -18.20 7.95 -7.68
C VAL A 195 -16.80 7.37 -7.53
N CYS A 196 -16.40 7.06 -6.30
CA CYS A 196 -15.07 6.55 -5.93
C CYS A 196 -15.14 5.07 -5.58
N LEU A 197 -14.72 4.22 -6.52
CA LEU A 197 -14.81 2.76 -6.50
C LEU A 197 -13.43 2.12 -6.69
N GLY A 198 -13.30 0.83 -6.35
CA GLY A 198 -12.04 0.10 -6.49
C GLY A 198 -11.98 -1.19 -5.70
N THR A 199 -10.82 -1.84 -5.70
CA THR A 199 -10.57 -3.15 -5.08
C THR A 199 -9.99 -3.02 -3.67
N GLY A 200 -8.85 -2.32 -3.53
CA GLY A 200 -8.18 -2.12 -2.23
C GLY A 200 -7.63 -3.41 -1.59
N VAL A 201 -6.89 -3.27 -0.48
CA VAL A 201 -6.18 -4.38 0.19
C VAL A 201 -7.07 -5.49 0.76
N ASP A 202 -8.34 -5.15 1.02
CA ASP A 202 -9.33 -6.11 1.48
C ASP A 202 -9.71 -7.10 0.37
N VAL A 203 -9.55 -6.72 -0.90
CA VAL A 203 -9.87 -7.56 -2.06
C VAL A 203 -8.61 -8.19 -2.64
N GLU A 204 -7.47 -7.49 -2.68
CA GLU A 204 -6.20 -7.98 -3.23
C GLU A 204 -5.00 -7.62 -2.34
N THR A 205 -4.20 -8.60 -1.92
CA THR A 205 -3.01 -8.42 -1.06
C THR A 205 -2.12 -9.65 -1.13
N GLU A 206 -0.97 -9.62 -0.45
CA GLU A 206 -0.08 -10.77 -0.30
C GLU A 206 -0.83 -12.05 0.13
N ALA A 207 -0.53 -13.15 -0.54
CA ALA A 207 -1.19 -14.45 -0.38
C ALA A 207 -2.70 -14.48 -0.67
N ARG A 208 -3.25 -13.44 -1.31
CA ARG A 208 -4.67 -13.35 -1.67
C ARG A 208 -4.86 -12.71 -3.05
N ASP A 209 -4.83 -13.56 -4.06
CA ASP A 209 -5.22 -13.18 -5.42
C ASP A 209 -6.75 -12.96 -5.53
N ARG A 210 -7.15 -12.08 -6.44
CA ARG A 210 -8.56 -11.93 -6.81
C ARG A 210 -9.03 -13.13 -7.62
N LYS A 211 -10.31 -13.46 -7.48
CA LYS A 211 -10.96 -14.52 -8.27
C LYS A 211 -11.29 -14.08 -9.69
N ASP A 212 -11.48 -12.78 -9.90
CA ASP A 212 -11.80 -12.16 -11.17
C ASP A 212 -11.41 -10.67 -11.16
N LEU A 213 -11.63 -9.99 -12.29
CA LEU A 213 -11.25 -8.58 -12.48
C LEU A 213 -12.43 -7.60 -12.29
N SER A 214 -13.62 -8.09 -11.92
CA SER A 214 -14.82 -7.27 -11.79
C SER A 214 -14.76 -6.35 -10.56
N LEU A 215 -15.66 -5.37 -10.51
CA LEU A 215 -15.85 -4.57 -9.30
C LEU A 215 -16.39 -5.47 -8.18
N PRO A 216 -15.83 -5.37 -6.96
CA PRO A 216 -16.22 -6.25 -5.86
C PRO A 216 -17.63 -5.94 -5.34
N GLY A 217 -18.34 -6.99 -4.94
CA GLY A 217 -19.64 -6.90 -4.26
C GLY A 217 -20.66 -6.04 -5.02
N HIS A 218 -21.32 -5.14 -4.31
CA HIS A 218 -22.37 -4.28 -4.85
C HIS A 218 -21.85 -2.97 -5.50
N GLN A 219 -20.54 -2.82 -5.74
CA GLN A 219 -20.01 -1.57 -6.30
C GLN A 219 -20.53 -1.26 -7.71
N LEU A 220 -20.80 -2.28 -8.53
CA LEU A 220 -21.42 -2.09 -9.84
C LEU A 220 -22.87 -1.59 -9.73
N GLU A 221 -23.63 -2.13 -8.78
CA GLU A 221 -25.01 -1.70 -8.51
C GLU A 221 -25.03 -0.25 -8.00
N LEU A 222 -24.12 0.08 -7.07
CA LEU A 222 -23.90 1.45 -6.60
C LEU A 222 -23.63 2.41 -7.76
N LEU A 223 -22.73 2.04 -8.68
CA LEU A 223 -22.44 2.85 -9.87
C LEU A 223 -23.68 3.06 -10.74
N GLN A 224 -24.47 2.01 -10.97
CA GLN A 224 -25.68 2.06 -11.79
C GLN A 224 -26.78 2.92 -11.17
N ASP A 225 -26.92 2.89 -9.85
CA ASP A 225 -27.89 3.73 -9.12
C ASP A 225 -27.43 5.19 -9.02
N ALA A 226 -26.12 5.46 -9.02
CA ALA A 226 -25.57 6.82 -8.95
C ALA A 226 -25.75 7.63 -10.25
N VAL A 227 -26.12 6.98 -11.37
CA VAL A 227 -26.26 7.59 -12.70
C VAL A 227 -27.70 7.59 -13.24
N GLN A 228 -28.67 7.13 -12.45
CA GLN A 228 -30.11 7.16 -12.78
C GLN A 228 -30.73 8.49 -12.38
#